data_AF-U2BFP6-F1
#
_entry.id   AF-U2BFP6-F1
#
_cell.length_a   1.000
_cell.length_b   1.000
_cell.length_c   1.000
_cell.angle_alpha   90.00
_cell.angle_beta   90.00
_cell.angle_gamma   90.00
#
_symmetry.space_group_name_H-M   'P 1'
#
loop_
_entity.id
_entity.type
_entity.pdbx_description
1 polymer ?
#
loop_
_entity_poly.entity_id
_entity_poly.type
_entity_poly.pdbx_seq_one_letter_code
_entity_poly.pdbx_strand_id
1 'polypeptide(L)'
;MPALDAPELYYLANFRKALDWLDAHHRELMDEAEQAFIASFIQLPLPAQALLVRLVMRKGVHFRASKLRYAEIGDIATAAAPLLAQGWLIDDAALTFDELGALLLKDELAAHFAADLPGGALKKSELLEHLRELHVEPRSLADWCPRLEDRLLSLAIGPLCDRLRLMFFGNLAQDWSEFVLADLGIFRYEQVPITPGSRGFRSRQDVDHYLHLRACRDAFDAGMAVTEVLQLLGDFSTDNPHIGERHQRLLLRLAQQLERAGELESALALYRDTAALGS
;
A
#
# COMPACT_ATOMS: atom_id res chain seq x y z
N MET A 1 5.22 -13.66 -28.34
CA MET A 1 4.56 -13.38 -27.05
C MET A 1 5.37 -14.09 -25.97
N PRO A 2 5.72 -13.44 -24.86
CA PRO A 2 6.42 -14.12 -23.78
C PRO A 2 5.51 -15.21 -23.18
N ALA A 3 6.10 -16.34 -22.81
CA ALA A 3 5.42 -17.41 -22.07
C ALA A 3 5.60 -17.18 -20.57
N LEU A 4 4.63 -17.62 -19.75
CA LEU A 4 4.70 -17.48 -18.28
C LEU A 4 5.93 -18.14 -17.66
N ASP A 5 6.47 -19.17 -18.32
CA ASP A 5 7.67 -19.89 -17.89
C ASP A 5 8.97 -19.12 -18.21
N ALA A 6 8.89 -17.93 -18.80
CA ALA A 6 10.05 -17.07 -19.00
C ALA A 6 10.64 -16.67 -17.64
N PRO A 7 11.98 -16.78 -17.45
CA PRO A 7 12.62 -16.43 -16.19
C PRO A 7 12.30 -14.99 -15.74
N GLU A 8 12.07 -14.08 -16.69
CA GLU A 8 11.76 -12.68 -16.43
C GLU A 8 10.37 -12.46 -15.79
N LEU A 9 9.45 -13.42 -15.91
CA LEU A 9 8.08 -13.34 -15.38
C LEU A 9 7.89 -14.10 -14.05
N TYR A 10 8.98 -14.48 -13.37
CA TYR A 10 8.94 -15.21 -12.10
C TYR A 10 8.04 -14.54 -11.05
N TYR A 11 8.04 -13.20 -10.98
CA TYR A 11 7.24 -12.44 -10.03
C TYR A 11 5.73 -12.60 -10.31
N LEU A 12 5.34 -12.68 -11.58
CA LEU A 12 3.97 -12.90 -12.00
C LEU A 12 3.54 -14.34 -11.70
N ALA A 13 4.41 -15.32 -11.97
CA ALA A 13 4.15 -16.71 -11.64
C ALA A 13 3.93 -16.89 -10.12
N ASN A 14 4.75 -16.23 -9.30
CA ASN A 14 4.63 -16.25 -7.84
C ASN A 14 3.35 -15.58 -7.35
N PHE A 15 2.99 -14.43 -7.92
CA PHE A 15 1.73 -13.77 -7.59
C PHE A 15 0.52 -14.65 -7.93
N ARG A 16 0.52 -15.31 -9.10
CA ARG A 16 -0.54 -16.26 -9.47
C ARG A 16 -0.63 -17.45 -8.52
N LYS A 17 0.51 -18.08 -8.17
CA LYS A 17 0.55 -19.15 -7.16
C LYS A 17 -0.09 -18.70 -5.83
N ALA A 18 0.17 -17.47 -5.40
CA ALA A 18 -0.42 -16.93 -4.19
C ALA A 18 -1.93 -16.70 -4.32
N LEU A 19 -2.41 -16.18 -5.46
CA LEU A 19 -3.85 -16.05 -5.72
C LEU A 19 -4.57 -17.40 -5.75
N ASP A 20 -3.98 -18.41 -6.39
CA ASP A 20 -4.52 -19.78 -6.43
C ASP A 20 -4.60 -20.38 -5.02
N TRP A 21 -3.56 -20.17 -4.20
CA TRP A 21 -3.56 -20.62 -2.81
C TRP A 21 -4.66 -19.93 -1.99
N LEU A 22 -4.81 -18.62 -2.16
CA LEU A 22 -5.85 -17.82 -1.50
C LEU A 22 -7.26 -18.30 -1.89
N ASP A 23 -7.51 -18.55 -3.18
CA ASP A 23 -8.80 -19.06 -3.67
C ASP A 23 -9.08 -20.49 -3.18
N ALA A 24 -8.05 -21.31 -2.98
CA ALA A 24 -8.22 -22.66 -2.44
C ALA A 24 -8.44 -22.72 -0.92
N HIS A 25 -7.84 -21.80 -0.14
CA HIS A 25 -7.77 -21.92 1.33
C HIS A 25 -8.50 -20.84 2.12
N HIS A 26 -8.80 -19.69 1.51
CA HIS A 26 -9.37 -18.51 2.18
C HIS A 26 -10.51 -17.85 1.41
N ARG A 27 -11.09 -18.52 0.42
CA ARG A 27 -12.21 -17.98 -0.37
C ARG A 27 -13.41 -17.57 0.49
N GLU A 28 -13.66 -18.27 1.57
CA GLU A 28 -14.72 -17.97 2.54
C GLU A 28 -14.50 -16.68 3.34
N LEU A 29 -13.26 -16.18 3.38
CA LEU A 29 -12.93 -14.90 4.01
C LEU A 29 -13.06 -13.73 3.02
N MET A 30 -13.21 -14.02 1.73
CA MET A 30 -13.26 -13.03 0.67
C MET A 30 -14.68 -12.58 0.35
N ASP A 31 -14.84 -11.29 0.07
CA ASP A 31 -16.08 -10.76 -0.49
C ASP A 31 -16.15 -10.91 -2.02
N GLU A 32 -17.26 -10.43 -2.60
CA GLU A 32 -17.49 -10.48 -4.04
C GLU A 32 -16.43 -9.71 -4.84
N ALA A 33 -15.93 -8.58 -4.31
CA ALA A 33 -14.96 -7.75 -5.01
C ALA A 33 -13.59 -8.45 -5.09
N GLU A 34 -13.15 -9.08 -4.01
CA GLU A 34 -11.90 -9.83 -3.96
C GLU A 34 -11.94 -11.09 -4.84
N GLN A 35 -13.06 -11.83 -4.81
CA GLN A 35 -13.27 -12.98 -5.69
C GLN A 35 -13.33 -12.56 -7.16
N ALA A 36 -14.02 -11.46 -7.49
CA ALA A 36 -14.10 -10.93 -8.84
C ALA A 36 -12.72 -10.45 -9.34
N PHE A 37 -11.88 -9.87 -8.46
CA PHE A 37 -10.51 -9.49 -8.80
C PHE A 37 -9.69 -10.71 -9.22
N ILE A 38 -9.66 -11.78 -8.43
CA ILE A 38 -8.89 -12.99 -8.74
C ILE A 38 -9.34 -13.59 -10.07
N ALA A 39 -10.66 -13.73 -10.26
CA ALA A 39 -11.22 -14.27 -11.48
C ALA A 39 -10.88 -13.41 -12.71
N SER A 40 -11.00 -12.09 -12.60
CA SER A 40 -10.73 -11.15 -13.70
C SER A 40 -9.25 -11.04 -14.03
N PHE A 41 -8.37 -11.14 -13.03
CA PHE A 41 -6.93 -10.98 -13.20
C PHE A 41 -6.36 -12.04 -14.13
N ILE A 42 -6.79 -13.29 -13.99
CA ILE A 42 -6.33 -14.41 -14.81
C ILE A 42 -6.72 -14.24 -16.29
N GLN A 43 -7.85 -13.57 -16.56
CA GLN A 43 -8.36 -13.34 -17.92
C GLN A 43 -7.65 -12.19 -18.66
N LEU A 44 -6.87 -11.37 -17.96
CA LEU A 44 -6.17 -10.26 -18.58
C LEU A 44 -5.07 -10.73 -19.54
N PRO A 45 -4.72 -9.95 -20.57
CA PRO A 45 -3.52 -10.20 -21.36
C PRO A 45 -2.27 -10.28 -20.49
N LEU A 46 -1.33 -11.17 -20.84
CA LEU A 46 -0.13 -11.40 -20.04
C LEU A 46 0.67 -10.11 -19.73
N PRO A 47 0.90 -9.17 -20.67
CA PRO A 47 1.58 -7.91 -20.36
C PRO A 47 0.85 -7.06 -19.32
N ALA A 48 -0.49 -7.05 -19.32
CA ALA A 48 -1.27 -6.31 -18.35
C ALA A 48 -1.17 -6.91 -16.94
N GLN A 49 -1.22 -8.24 -16.84
CA GLN A 49 -0.98 -8.93 -15.58
C GLN A 49 0.42 -8.63 -15.03
N ALA A 50 1.45 -8.75 -15.88
CA ALA A 50 2.82 -8.45 -15.50
C ALA A 50 2.98 -7.00 -15.04
N LEU A 51 2.38 -6.05 -15.76
CA LEU A 51 2.42 -4.64 -15.38
C LEU A 51 1.77 -4.41 -14.03
N LEU A 52 0.58 -4.96 -13.78
CA LEU A 52 -0.10 -4.79 -12.50
C LEU A 52 0.77 -5.29 -11.34
N VAL A 53 1.33 -6.50 -11.45
CA VAL A 53 2.19 -7.07 -10.40
C VAL A 53 3.44 -6.23 -10.18
N ARG A 54 4.08 -5.73 -11.26
CA ARG A 54 5.21 -4.78 -11.14
C ARG A 54 4.83 -3.53 -10.35
N LEU A 55 3.64 -2.97 -10.58
CA LEU A 55 3.18 -1.77 -9.86
C LEU A 55 2.85 -2.07 -8.41
N VAL A 56 2.16 -3.18 -8.13
CA VAL A 56 1.83 -3.64 -6.75
C VAL A 56 3.09 -3.89 -5.91
N MET A 57 4.16 -4.40 -6.53
CA MET A 57 5.42 -4.68 -5.83
C MET A 57 6.32 -3.44 -5.66
N ARG A 58 6.01 -2.32 -6.32
CA ARG A 58 6.82 -1.10 -6.20
C ARG A 58 6.31 -0.23 -5.05
N LYS A 59 7.25 0.52 -4.45
CA LYS A 59 6.91 1.52 -3.45
C LYS A 59 6.14 2.69 -4.09
N GLY A 60 5.05 3.09 -3.46
CA GLY A 60 4.19 4.20 -3.89
C GLY A 60 3.05 3.74 -4.77
N VAL A 61 2.07 4.63 -4.98
CA VAL A 61 0.86 4.33 -5.79
C VAL A 61 0.84 5.06 -7.13
N HIS A 62 1.67 6.10 -7.30
CA HIS A 62 1.72 6.94 -8.49
C HIS A 62 2.97 6.66 -9.31
N PHE A 63 2.80 6.44 -10.62
CA PHE A 63 3.88 6.09 -11.52
C PHE A 63 3.79 6.92 -12.80
N ARG A 64 4.90 7.54 -13.20
CA ARG A 64 5.03 8.13 -14.53
C ARG A 64 5.24 7.04 -15.57
N ALA A 65 4.38 7.00 -16.60
CA ALA A 65 4.43 5.99 -17.64
C ALA A 65 5.81 5.97 -18.35
N SER A 66 6.41 7.14 -18.60
CA SER A 66 7.75 7.26 -19.19
C SER A 66 8.89 6.61 -18.39
N LYS A 67 8.66 6.37 -17.09
CA LYS A 67 9.61 5.78 -16.14
C LYS A 67 9.39 4.27 -15.93
N LEU A 68 8.35 3.70 -16.53
CA LEU A 68 8.08 2.27 -16.53
C LEU A 68 8.74 1.66 -17.77
N ARG A 69 9.82 0.91 -17.59
CA ARG A 69 10.56 0.25 -18.69
C ARG A 69 10.83 -1.20 -18.32
N TYR A 70 10.05 -2.09 -18.91
CA TYR A 70 10.13 -3.53 -18.68
C TYR A 70 10.13 -4.22 -20.04
N ALA A 71 11.25 -4.86 -20.40
CA ALA A 71 11.42 -5.48 -21.71
C ALA A 71 10.40 -6.61 -21.92
N GLU A 72 10.07 -7.34 -20.84
CA GLU A 72 9.14 -8.46 -20.85
C GLU A 72 7.68 -8.03 -21.04
N ILE A 73 7.35 -6.76 -20.76
CA ILE A 73 6.00 -6.21 -20.88
C ILE A 73 5.82 -5.52 -22.24
N GLY A 74 6.87 -4.88 -22.75
CA GLY A 74 6.80 -4.11 -23.98
C GLY A 74 6.14 -2.75 -23.78
N ASP A 75 5.18 -2.40 -24.64
CA ASP A 75 4.53 -1.10 -24.61
C ASP A 75 3.60 -0.94 -23.38
N ILE A 76 3.96 0.00 -22.51
CA ILE A 76 3.25 0.25 -21.24
C ILE A 76 1.84 0.79 -21.49
N ALA A 77 1.65 1.63 -22.52
CA ALA A 77 0.32 2.20 -22.80
C ALA A 77 -0.67 1.09 -23.16
N THR A 78 -0.26 0.16 -24.03
CA THR A 78 -1.05 -1.01 -24.42
C THR A 78 -1.29 -1.95 -23.24
N ALA A 79 -0.26 -2.22 -22.42
CA ALA A 79 -0.38 -3.08 -21.24
C ALA A 79 -1.29 -2.48 -20.14
N ALA A 80 -1.29 -1.14 -20.00
CA ALA A 80 -2.11 -0.43 -19.02
C ALA A 80 -3.58 -0.30 -19.43
N ALA A 81 -3.88 -0.26 -20.74
CA ALA A 81 -5.24 -0.06 -21.25
C ALA A 81 -6.32 -0.98 -20.62
N PRO A 82 -6.14 -2.31 -20.52
CA PRO A 82 -7.15 -3.15 -19.88
C PRO A 82 -7.22 -2.95 -18.35
N LEU A 83 -6.13 -2.51 -17.71
CA LEU A 83 -6.13 -2.20 -16.27
C LEU A 83 -6.91 -0.91 -15.97
N LEU A 84 -6.78 0.09 -16.86
CA LEU A 84 -7.57 1.33 -16.82
C LEU A 84 -9.07 1.02 -17.04
N ALA A 85 -9.39 0.16 -18.00
CA ALA A 85 -10.77 -0.24 -18.29
C ALA A 85 -11.45 -0.96 -17.10
N GLN A 86 -10.67 -1.70 -16.30
CA GLN A 86 -11.15 -2.36 -15.08
C GLN A 86 -11.18 -1.43 -13.86
N GLY A 87 -10.70 -0.18 -13.99
CA GLY A 87 -10.55 0.75 -12.86
C GLY A 87 -9.47 0.33 -11.86
N TRP A 88 -8.55 -0.56 -12.24
CA TRP A 88 -7.45 -0.99 -11.37
C TRP A 88 -6.27 -0.01 -11.41
N LEU A 89 -6.14 0.68 -12.53
CA LEU A 89 -5.36 1.89 -12.67
C LEU A 89 -6.28 3.07 -12.96
N ILE A 90 -5.87 4.26 -12.56
CA ILE A 90 -6.45 5.54 -12.97
C ILE A 90 -5.33 6.45 -13.48
N ASP A 91 -5.61 7.27 -14.48
CA ASP A 91 -4.63 8.17 -15.11
C ASP A 91 -4.90 9.66 -14.86
N ASP A 92 -5.93 9.96 -14.08
CA ASP A 92 -6.39 11.30 -13.71
C ASP A 92 -6.40 11.53 -12.18
N ALA A 93 -5.68 10.70 -11.42
CA ALA A 93 -5.60 10.83 -9.96
C ALA A 93 -5.19 12.26 -9.54
N ALA A 94 -5.92 12.81 -8.57
CA ALA A 94 -5.55 14.06 -7.95
C ALA A 94 -4.30 13.86 -7.09
N LEU A 95 -3.26 14.63 -7.37
CA LEU A 95 -2.00 14.64 -6.66
C LEU A 95 -1.96 15.84 -5.73
N THR A 96 -1.62 15.61 -4.47
CA THR A 96 -1.12 16.66 -3.60
C THR A 96 0.20 17.20 -4.16
N PHE A 97 0.58 18.41 -3.73
CA PHE A 97 1.84 19.00 -4.19
C PHE A 97 3.07 18.18 -3.75
N ASP A 98 3.02 17.56 -2.57
CA ASP A 98 4.10 16.69 -2.09
C ASP A 98 4.26 15.42 -2.94
N GLU A 99 3.15 14.81 -3.36
CA GLU A 99 3.18 13.66 -4.28
C GLU A 99 3.70 14.05 -5.67
N LEU A 100 3.26 15.20 -6.20
CA LEU A 100 3.82 15.77 -7.44
C LEU A 100 5.33 15.99 -7.31
N GLY A 101 5.76 16.57 -6.19
CA GLY A 101 7.16 16.81 -5.86
C GLY A 101 8.00 15.54 -5.79
N ALA A 102 7.42 14.40 -5.40
CA ALA A 102 8.09 13.11 -5.42
C ALA A 102 8.24 12.56 -6.86
N LEU A 103 7.31 12.87 -7.77
CA LEU A 103 7.29 12.37 -9.16
C LEU A 103 8.16 13.17 -10.13
N LEU A 104 8.29 14.48 -9.91
CA LEU A 104 9.01 15.37 -10.81
C LEU A 104 10.48 15.53 -10.43
N LEU A 105 11.33 15.73 -11.44
CA LEU A 105 12.71 16.16 -11.25
C LEU A 105 12.75 17.63 -10.82
N LYS A 106 13.88 18.05 -10.25
CA LYS A 106 14.09 19.44 -9.84
C LYS A 106 13.88 20.42 -11.01
N ASP A 107 14.45 20.10 -12.17
CA ASP A 107 14.40 20.99 -13.33
C ASP A 107 13.00 21.05 -13.95
N GLU A 108 12.25 19.94 -13.88
CA GLU A 108 10.82 19.92 -14.28
C GLU A 108 10.00 20.83 -13.35
N LEU A 109 10.18 20.72 -12.02
CA LEU A 109 9.54 21.63 -11.06
C LEU A 109 9.89 23.10 -11.34
N ALA A 110 11.17 23.41 -11.54
CA ALA A 110 11.60 24.78 -11.83
C ALA A 110 10.99 25.31 -13.14
N ALA A 111 10.83 24.49 -14.16
CA ALA A 111 10.26 24.89 -15.45
C ALA A 111 8.73 25.11 -15.39
N HIS A 112 8.01 24.29 -14.62
CA HIS A 112 6.56 24.37 -14.51
C HIS A 112 6.10 25.44 -13.52
N PHE A 113 6.86 25.70 -12.46
CA PHE A 113 6.52 26.66 -11.41
C PHE A 113 7.39 27.92 -11.41
N ALA A 114 8.07 28.22 -12.53
CA ALA A 114 9.02 29.33 -12.65
C ALA A 114 8.49 30.69 -12.17
N ALA A 115 7.19 30.95 -12.35
CA ALA A 115 6.56 32.21 -11.96
C ALA A 115 6.43 32.39 -10.43
N ASP A 116 6.39 31.28 -9.69
CA ASP A 116 6.16 31.24 -8.26
C ASP A 116 7.47 31.06 -7.46
N LEU A 117 8.61 30.99 -8.15
CA LEU A 117 9.89 30.73 -7.51
C LEU A 117 10.67 32.02 -7.21
N PRO A 118 11.30 32.14 -6.02
CA PRO A 118 12.21 33.22 -5.76
C PRO A 118 13.45 33.02 -6.65
N GLY A 119 13.88 34.07 -7.34
CA GLY A 119 15.03 34.00 -8.23
C GLY A 119 16.28 33.48 -7.51
N GLY A 120 16.97 32.50 -8.11
CA GLY A 120 18.19 31.91 -7.54
C GLY A 120 18.27 30.38 -7.71
N ALA A 121 19.40 29.79 -7.34
CA ALA A 121 19.60 28.35 -7.38
C ALA A 121 19.19 27.70 -6.06
N LEU A 122 17.95 27.22 -5.97
CA LEU A 122 17.42 26.50 -4.80
C LEU A 122 17.63 25.00 -4.90
N LYS A 123 17.74 24.30 -3.77
CA LYS A 123 17.67 22.84 -3.72
C LYS A 123 16.23 22.36 -3.92
N LYS A 124 16.04 21.10 -4.32
CA LYS A 124 14.69 20.54 -4.54
C LYS A 124 13.81 20.64 -3.29
N SER A 125 14.37 20.38 -2.10
CA SER A 125 13.65 20.50 -0.83
C SER A 125 13.16 21.94 -0.57
N GLU A 126 14.02 22.93 -0.83
CA GLU A 126 13.70 24.36 -0.66
C GLU A 126 12.65 24.82 -1.66
N LEU A 127 12.72 24.34 -2.91
CA LEU A 127 11.68 24.58 -3.92
C LEU A 127 10.33 24.01 -3.49
N LEU A 128 10.33 22.78 -2.99
CA LEU A 128 9.09 22.12 -2.56
C LEU A 128 8.48 22.81 -1.35
N GLU A 129 9.29 23.20 -0.37
CA GLU A 129 8.82 23.93 0.81
C GLU A 129 8.20 25.29 0.43
N HIS A 130 8.84 26.04 -0.46
CA HIS A 130 8.32 27.33 -0.92
C HIS A 130 6.99 27.18 -1.68
N LEU A 131 6.92 26.22 -2.60
CA LEU A 131 5.75 26.04 -3.45
C LEU A 131 4.57 25.38 -2.72
N ARG A 132 4.82 24.59 -1.67
CA ARG A 132 3.78 23.88 -0.91
C ARG A 132 2.71 24.83 -0.36
N GLU A 133 3.10 26.00 0.12
CA GLU A 133 2.16 26.98 0.70
C GLU A 133 1.27 27.64 -0.36
N LEU A 134 1.75 27.73 -1.60
CA LEU A 134 1.04 28.37 -2.71
C LEU A 134 0.05 27.42 -3.40
N HIS A 135 0.25 26.11 -3.23
CA HIS A 135 -0.36 25.06 -4.04
C HIS A 135 -0.99 23.97 -3.17
N VAL A 136 -2.08 24.32 -2.50
CA VAL A 136 -2.74 23.45 -1.50
C VAL A 136 -3.71 22.44 -2.12
N GLU A 137 -4.49 22.88 -3.12
CA GLU A 137 -5.55 22.04 -3.71
C GLU A 137 -4.97 20.93 -4.58
N PRO A 138 -5.29 19.63 -4.34
CA PRO A 138 -4.87 18.53 -5.19
C PRO A 138 -5.41 18.65 -6.62
N ARG A 139 -4.60 18.29 -7.61
CA ARG A 139 -4.96 18.35 -9.05
C ARG A 139 -4.36 17.20 -9.84
N SER A 140 -4.87 16.93 -11.03
CA SER A 140 -4.29 15.93 -11.91
C SER A 140 -2.87 16.34 -12.37
N LEU A 141 -2.06 15.38 -12.82
CA LEU A 141 -0.74 15.68 -13.40
C LEU A 141 -0.85 16.65 -14.59
N ALA A 142 -1.90 16.50 -15.40
CA ALA A 142 -2.13 17.35 -16.57
C ALA A 142 -2.44 18.81 -16.17
N ASP A 143 -3.18 19.01 -15.08
CA ASP A 143 -3.50 20.36 -14.58
C ASP A 143 -2.30 21.01 -13.89
N TRP A 144 -1.50 20.22 -13.17
CA TRP A 144 -0.25 20.70 -12.57
C TRP A 144 0.79 21.08 -13.62
N CYS A 145 0.93 20.25 -14.66
CA CYS A 145 2.03 20.32 -15.61
C CYS A 145 1.50 20.15 -17.05
N PRO A 146 0.75 21.12 -17.61
CA PRO A 146 0.07 20.97 -18.90
C PRO A 146 1.01 20.81 -20.10
N ARG A 147 2.28 21.19 -19.95
CA ARG A 147 3.33 21.04 -20.98
C ARG A 147 4.12 19.73 -20.86
N LEU A 148 3.82 18.90 -19.85
CA LEU A 148 4.52 17.64 -19.64
C LEU A 148 3.87 16.56 -20.49
N GLU A 149 4.59 16.09 -21.51
CA GLU A 149 4.16 14.97 -22.36
C GLU A 149 4.40 13.62 -21.66
N ASP A 150 3.68 13.36 -20.58
CA ASP A 150 3.75 12.11 -19.83
C ASP A 150 2.39 11.77 -19.24
N ARG A 151 2.18 10.47 -18.94
CA ARG A 151 0.95 9.98 -18.33
C ARG A 151 1.24 9.53 -16.91
N LEU A 152 0.32 9.86 -16.01
CA LEU A 152 0.28 9.27 -14.69
C LEU A 152 -0.46 7.94 -14.77
N LEU A 153 0.02 6.93 -14.07
CA LEU A 153 -0.72 5.71 -13.79
C LEU A 153 -0.72 5.53 -12.28
N SER A 154 -1.90 5.51 -11.68
CA SER A 154 -2.07 5.39 -10.24
C SER A 154 -2.78 4.09 -9.90
N LEU A 155 -2.24 3.34 -8.95
CA LEU A 155 -2.83 2.08 -8.50
C LEU A 155 -4.07 2.36 -7.65
N ALA A 156 -5.25 1.99 -8.15
CA ALA A 156 -6.53 2.23 -7.47
C ALA A 156 -6.95 1.07 -6.55
N ILE A 157 -6.29 -0.09 -6.65
CA ILE A 157 -6.64 -1.32 -5.92
C ILE A 157 -5.63 -1.66 -4.81
N GLY A 158 -4.87 -0.67 -4.32
CA GLY A 158 -3.89 -0.85 -3.25
C GLY A 158 -4.47 -1.57 -2.01
N PRO A 159 -5.59 -1.10 -1.42
CA PRO A 159 -6.20 -1.75 -0.25
C PRO A 159 -6.59 -3.21 -0.48
N LEU A 160 -7.10 -3.55 -1.67
CA LEU A 160 -7.44 -4.93 -2.04
C LEU A 160 -6.17 -5.79 -2.10
N CYS A 161 -5.11 -5.30 -2.75
CA CYS A 161 -3.84 -6.02 -2.84
C CYS A 161 -3.20 -6.25 -1.46
N ASP A 162 -3.26 -5.25 -0.58
CA ASP A 162 -2.78 -5.37 0.80
C ASP A 162 -3.61 -6.37 1.61
N ARG A 163 -4.94 -6.41 1.42
CA ARG A 163 -5.76 -7.44 2.07
C ARG A 163 -5.37 -8.84 1.61
N LEU A 164 -5.23 -9.09 0.30
CA LEU A 164 -4.82 -10.39 -0.20
C LEU A 164 -3.42 -10.79 0.33
N ARG A 165 -2.50 -9.82 0.39
CA ARG A 165 -1.17 -10.01 0.98
C ARG A 165 -1.24 -10.38 2.46
N LEU A 166 -2.06 -9.67 3.22
CA LEU A 166 -2.30 -9.97 4.64
C LEU A 166 -2.87 -11.38 4.83
N MET A 167 -3.86 -11.76 4.02
CA MET A 167 -4.46 -13.09 4.09
C MET A 167 -3.46 -14.19 3.74
N PHE A 168 -2.54 -13.92 2.81
CA PHE A 168 -1.52 -14.89 2.39
C PHE A 168 -0.40 -15.06 3.43
N PHE A 169 0.18 -13.96 3.91
CA PHE A 169 1.33 -14.00 4.83
C PHE A 169 0.94 -14.00 6.31
N GLY A 170 -0.31 -13.73 6.65
CA GLY A 170 -0.75 -13.48 8.03
C GLY A 170 -0.26 -12.14 8.61
N ASN A 171 0.47 -11.34 7.83
CA ASN A 171 0.99 -10.04 8.22
C ASN A 171 1.28 -9.16 6.99
N LEU A 172 1.54 -7.87 7.23
CA LEU A 172 1.90 -6.88 6.19
C LEU A 172 3.38 -6.47 6.23
N ALA A 173 4.22 -7.17 7.02
CA ALA A 173 5.67 -6.92 7.00
C ALA A 173 6.32 -7.61 5.81
N GLN A 174 5.84 -8.81 5.47
CA GLN A 174 6.27 -9.57 4.30
C GLN A 174 5.61 -9.05 3.03
N ASP A 175 6.37 -9.05 1.93
CA ASP A 175 5.89 -8.67 0.62
C ASP A 175 5.96 -9.83 -0.40
N TRP A 176 5.39 -9.61 -1.59
CA TRP A 176 5.39 -10.62 -2.66
C TRP A 176 6.79 -11.01 -3.15
N SER A 177 7.84 -10.24 -2.81
CA SER A 177 9.22 -10.56 -3.16
C SER A 177 9.81 -11.64 -2.25
N GLU A 178 9.30 -11.84 -1.03
CA GLU A 178 9.77 -12.91 -0.16
C GLU A 178 9.46 -14.31 -0.71
N PHE A 179 8.37 -14.46 -1.45
CA PHE A 179 8.03 -15.70 -2.14
C PHE A 179 9.09 -16.08 -3.19
N VAL A 180 9.72 -15.08 -3.81
CA VAL A 180 10.82 -15.26 -4.76
C VAL A 180 12.05 -15.80 -4.04
N LEU A 181 12.35 -15.27 -2.86
CA LEU A 181 13.49 -15.70 -2.05
C LEU A 181 13.28 -17.13 -1.51
N ALA A 182 12.04 -17.52 -1.24
CA ALA A 182 11.69 -18.90 -0.90
C ALA A 182 11.86 -19.85 -2.10
N ASP A 183 11.34 -19.51 -3.28
CA ASP A 183 11.42 -20.34 -4.50
C ASP A 183 12.88 -20.46 -5.01
N LEU A 184 13.71 -19.44 -4.79
CA LEU A 184 15.16 -19.48 -5.04
C LEU A 184 15.95 -20.30 -4.00
N GLY A 185 15.28 -20.84 -2.97
CA GLY A 185 15.91 -21.63 -1.90
C GLY A 185 16.77 -20.82 -0.92
N ILE A 186 16.67 -19.48 -0.96
CA ILE A 186 17.39 -18.55 -0.07
C ILE A 186 16.73 -18.53 1.31
N PHE A 187 15.38 -18.56 1.36
CA PHE A 187 14.63 -18.82 2.59
C PHE A 187 14.04 -20.23 2.56
N ARG A 188 14.35 -21.05 3.56
CA ARG A 188 13.73 -22.36 3.76
C ARG A 188 12.77 -22.26 4.93
N TYR A 189 11.48 -22.21 4.63
CA TYR A 189 10.43 -22.29 5.65
C TYR A 189 10.15 -23.75 6.00
N GLU A 190 9.90 -24.01 7.27
CA GLU A 190 9.50 -25.34 7.75
C GLU A 190 8.10 -25.68 7.20
N GLN A 191 7.95 -26.87 6.62
CA GLN A 191 6.67 -27.32 6.09
C GLN A 191 5.76 -27.76 7.24
N VAL A 192 5.05 -26.80 7.83
CA VAL A 192 4.04 -27.09 8.85
C VAL A 192 2.71 -27.40 8.15
N PRO A 193 2.06 -28.55 8.42
CA PRO A 193 0.75 -28.84 7.87
C PRO A 193 -0.26 -27.80 8.37
N ILE A 194 -0.88 -27.09 7.42
CA ILE A 194 -1.88 -26.07 7.71
C ILE A 194 -3.15 -26.78 8.16
N THR A 195 -3.37 -26.82 9.47
CA THR A 195 -4.64 -27.24 10.06
C THR A 195 -5.61 -26.05 10.14
N PRO A 196 -6.93 -26.28 10.17
CA PRO A 196 -7.92 -25.22 10.39
C PRO A 196 -7.66 -24.40 11.67
N GLY A 197 -7.05 -25.01 12.70
CA GLY A 197 -6.65 -24.35 13.95
C GLY A 197 -5.37 -23.52 13.87
N SER A 198 -4.56 -23.67 12.80
CA SER A 198 -3.34 -22.88 12.54
C SER A 198 -3.57 -21.68 11.62
N ARG A 199 -4.82 -21.39 11.24
CA ARG A 199 -5.16 -20.24 10.42
C ARG A 199 -4.98 -18.95 11.24
N GLY A 200 -4.18 -18.01 10.71
CA GLY A 200 -3.95 -16.71 11.36
C GLY A 200 -5.21 -15.86 11.50
N PHE A 201 -6.14 -15.98 10.54
CA PHE A 201 -7.45 -15.33 10.55
C PHE A 201 -8.57 -16.37 10.54
N ARG A 202 -9.55 -16.22 11.43
CA ARG A 202 -10.70 -17.15 11.54
C ARG A 202 -11.93 -16.64 10.81
N SER A 203 -12.01 -15.32 10.64
CA SER A 203 -13.13 -14.64 10.01
C SER A 203 -12.65 -13.46 9.18
N ARG A 204 -13.50 -12.97 8.26
CA ARG A 204 -13.26 -11.72 7.54
C ARG A 204 -13.10 -10.55 8.52
N GLN A 205 -13.88 -10.53 9.59
CA GLN A 205 -13.81 -9.52 10.64
C GLN A 205 -12.42 -9.44 11.27
N ASP A 206 -11.71 -10.56 11.44
CA ASP A 206 -10.34 -10.54 11.94
C ASP A 206 -9.39 -9.82 10.98
N VAL A 207 -9.56 -10.00 9.67
CA VAL A 207 -8.77 -9.32 8.64
C VAL A 207 -9.06 -7.81 8.67
N ASP A 208 -10.34 -7.44 8.77
CA ASP A 208 -10.77 -6.04 8.84
C ASP A 208 -10.27 -5.36 10.10
N HIS A 209 -10.34 -6.03 11.26
CA HIS A 209 -9.76 -5.56 12.52
C HIS A 209 -8.25 -5.33 12.42
N TYR A 210 -7.52 -6.25 11.79
CA TYR A 210 -6.09 -6.08 11.57
C TYR A 210 -5.80 -4.84 10.73
N LEU A 211 -6.49 -4.67 9.60
CA LEU A 211 -6.31 -3.54 8.69
C LEU A 211 -6.70 -2.22 9.36
N HIS A 212 -7.74 -2.22 10.18
CA HIS A 212 -8.17 -1.07 10.95
C HIS A 212 -7.12 -0.62 11.97
N LEU A 213 -6.60 -1.55 12.79
CA LEU A 213 -5.51 -1.24 13.72
C LEU A 213 -4.25 -0.77 12.99
N ARG A 214 -3.99 -1.32 11.80
CA ARG A 214 -2.88 -0.86 10.96
C ARG A 214 -3.08 0.57 10.50
N ALA A 215 -4.27 0.93 10.01
CA ALA A 215 -4.60 2.29 9.59
C ALA A 215 -4.46 3.29 10.75
N CYS A 216 -4.94 2.95 11.95
CA CYS A 216 -4.78 3.79 13.14
C CYS A 216 -3.32 4.01 13.49
N ARG A 217 -2.51 2.94 13.41
CA ARG A 217 -1.06 3.03 13.63
C ARG A 217 -0.38 3.89 12.58
N ASP A 218 -0.70 3.70 11.31
CA ASP A 218 -0.07 4.45 10.21
C ASP A 218 -0.44 5.95 10.30
N ALA A 219 -1.69 6.26 10.67
CA ALA A 219 -2.12 7.64 10.96
C ALA A 219 -1.32 8.26 12.12
N PHE A 220 -1.13 7.52 13.21
CA PHE A 220 -0.30 7.94 14.33
C PHE A 220 1.16 8.16 13.92
N ASP A 221 1.76 7.21 13.19
CA ASP A 221 3.14 7.29 12.71
C ASP A 221 3.31 8.45 11.68
N ALA A 222 2.25 8.86 11.00
CA ALA A 222 2.20 10.04 10.13
C ALA A 222 2.02 11.38 10.88
N GLY A 223 1.89 11.35 12.21
CA GLY A 223 1.83 12.53 13.06
C GLY A 223 0.43 13.01 13.44
N MET A 224 -0.62 12.22 13.17
CA MET A 224 -1.98 12.51 13.64
C MET A 224 -2.02 12.61 15.18
N ALA A 225 -2.83 13.53 15.73
CA ALA A 225 -2.91 13.71 17.16
C ALA A 225 -3.49 12.45 17.85
N VAL A 226 -3.00 12.13 19.06
CA VAL A 226 -3.43 10.93 19.79
C VAL A 226 -4.96 10.89 19.98
N THR A 227 -5.59 12.03 20.26
CA THR A 227 -7.05 12.13 20.42
C THR A 227 -7.81 11.76 19.14
N GLU A 228 -7.32 12.17 17.98
CA GLU A 228 -7.91 11.83 16.67
C GLU A 228 -7.70 10.35 16.33
N VAL A 229 -6.53 9.79 16.68
CA VAL A 229 -6.27 8.35 16.51
C VAL A 229 -7.20 7.52 17.39
N LEU A 230 -7.47 7.94 18.62
CA LEU A 230 -8.44 7.28 19.51
C LEU A 230 -9.87 7.38 18.98
N GLN A 231 -10.25 8.51 18.38
CA GLN A 231 -11.54 8.65 17.69
C GLN A 231 -11.65 7.72 16.49
N LEU A 232 -10.58 7.58 15.70
CA LEU A 232 -10.52 6.66 14.58
C LEU A 232 -10.65 5.21 15.06
N LEU A 233 -9.98 4.86 16.16
CA LEU A 233 -10.05 3.54 16.79
C LEU A 233 -11.46 3.22 17.33
N GLY A 234 -12.15 4.21 17.87
CA GLY A 234 -13.50 4.06 18.41
C GLY A 234 -13.59 3.03 19.54
N ASP A 235 -14.71 2.32 19.61
CA ASP A 235 -14.98 1.28 20.62
C ASP A 235 -14.39 -0.10 20.22
N PHE A 236 -13.20 -0.10 19.63
CA PHE A 236 -12.58 -1.32 19.08
C PHE A 236 -12.45 -2.43 20.13
N SER A 237 -12.95 -3.62 19.78
CA SER A 237 -12.79 -4.83 20.58
C SER A 237 -12.66 -6.06 19.69
N THR A 238 -11.98 -7.09 20.20
CA THR A 238 -11.74 -8.33 19.46
C THR A 238 -11.53 -9.49 20.43
N ASP A 239 -12.10 -10.65 20.07
CA ASP A 239 -11.87 -11.92 20.78
C ASP A 239 -10.65 -12.68 20.23
N ASN A 240 -10.02 -12.18 19.16
CA ASN A 240 -8.82 -12.78 18.58
C ASN A 240 -7.58 -12.33 19.37
N PRO A 241 -6.86 -13.23 20.08
CA PRO A 241 -5.74 -12.85 20.94
C PRO A 241 -4.61 -12.12 20.21
N HIS A 242 -4.30 -12.53 18.97
CA HIS A 242 -3.23 -11.92 18.18
C HIS A 242 -3.56 -10.48 17.74
N ILE A 243 -4.83 -10.21 17.48
CA ILE A 243 -5.30 -8.86 17.16
C ILE A 243 -5.40 -8.02 18.44
N GLY A 244 -5.86 -8.64 19.54
CA GLY A 244 -5.87 -8.03 20.86
C GLY A 244 -4.49 -7.54 21.27
N GLU A 245 -3.44 -8.36 21.12
CA GLU A 245 -2.06 -7.96 21.40
C GLU A 245 -1.62 -6.73 20.59
N ARG A 246 -1.99 -6.67 19.30
CA ARG A 246 -1.69 -5.51 18.44
C ARG A 246 -2.40 -4.26 18.90
N HIS A 247 -3.67 -4.38 19.30
CA HIS A 247 -4.44 -3.29 19.87
C HIS A 247 -3.79 -2.76 21.15
N GLN A 248 -3.43 -3.66 22.08
CA GLN A 248 -2.76 -3.32 23.33
C GLN A 248 -1.41 -2.60 23.09
N ARG A 249 -0.62 -3.07 22.12
CA ARG A 249 0.63 -2.41 21.73
C ARG A 249 0.40 -1.01 21.15
N LEU A 250 -0.68 -0.79 20.40
CA LEU A 250 -1.02 0.54 19.89
C LEU A 250 -1.40 1.47 21.05
N LEU A 251 -2.32 1.07 21.94
CA LEU A 251 -2.71 1.84 23.12
C LEU A 251 -1.49 2.23 23.98
N LEU A 252 -0.56 1.30 24.19
CA LEU A 252 0.68 1.58 24.93
C LEU A 252 1.53 2.68 24.27
N ARG A 253 1.68 2.65 22.93
CA ARG A 253 2.42 3.70 22.20
C ARG A 253 1.73 5.06 22.30
N LEU A 254 0.41 5.09 22.24
CA LEU A 254 -0.39 6.31 22.39
C LEU A 254 -0.26 6.90 23.80
N ALA A 255 -0.36 6.06 24.84
CA ALA A 255 -0.18 6.47 26.23
C ALA A 255 1.22 7.06 26.47
N GLN A 256 2.27 6.40 25.98
CA GLN A 256 3.65 6.90 26.07
C GLN A 256 3.84 8.25 25.37
N GLN A 257 3.13 8.49 24.26
CA GLN A 257 3.21 9.77 23.56
C GLN A 257 2.52 10.89 24.33
N LEU A 258 1.36 10.62 24.95
CA LEU A 258 0.69 11.58 25.83
C LEU A 258 1.54 11.92 27.06
N GLU A 259 2.17 10.91 27.67
CA GLU A 259 3.10 11.12 28.78
C GLU A 259 4.27 12.02 28.38
N ARG A 260 4.89 11.78 27.21
CA ARG A 260 5.95 12.63 26.65
C ARG A 260 5.48 14.05 26.38
N ALA A 261 4.21 14.23 26.05
CA ALA A 261 3.60 15.54 25.82
C ALA A 261 3.17 16.24 27.13
N GLY A 262 3.26 15.58 28.29
CA GLY A 262 2.83 16.12 29.58
C GLY A 262 1.33 15.95 29.88
N GLU A 263 0.60 15.24 29.03
CA GLU A 263 -0.85 14.98 29.16
C GLU A 263 -1.11 13.79 30.11
N LEU A 264 -0.71 13.93 31.37
CA LEU A 264 -0.58 12.82 32.32
C LEU A 264 -1.90 12.11 32.67
N GLU A 265 -3.02 12.85 32.78
CA GLU A 265 -4.32 12.25 33.10
C GLU A 265 -4.82 11.35 31.96
N SER A 266 -4.71 11.82 30.72
CA SER A 266 -5.06 11.07 29.52
C SER A 266 -4.14 9.86 29.32
N ALA A 267 -2.84 10.01 29.57
CA ALA A 267 -1.89 8.90 29.55
C ALA A 267 -2.25 7.83 30.59
N LEU A 268 -2.56 8.22 31.82
CA LEU A 268 -2.96 7.32 32.89
C LEU A 268 -4.26 6.57 32.56
N ALA A 269 -5.23 7.24 31.94
CA ALA A 269 -6.47 6.60 31.49
C ALA A 269 -6.16 5.47 30.50
N LEU A 270 -5.37 5.75 29.45
CA LEU A 270 -4.97 4.72 28.49
C LEU A 270 -4.14 3.59 29.10
N TYR A 271 -3.23 3.89 30.03
CA TYR A 271 -2.45 2.86 30.72
C TYR A 271 -3.34 1.91 31.55
N ARG A 272 -4.47 2.36 32.08
CA ARG A 272 -5.42 1.49 32.78
C ARG A 272 -6.17 0.55 31.83
N ASP A 273 -6.43 1.02 30.62
CA ASP A 273 -7.07 0.23 29.56
C ASP A 273 -6.08 -0.73 28.88
N THR A 274 -4.77 -0.50 29.05
CA THR A 274 -3.77 -1.49 28.66
C THR A 274 -3.75 -2.66 29.65
N ALA A 275 -4.13 -3.85 29.21
CA ALA A 275 -3.85 -5.06 29.97
C ALA A 275 -2.32 -5.25 29.98
N ALA A 276 -1.72 -5.48 31.16
CA ALA A 276 -0.30 -5.74 31.26
C ALA A 276 0.07 -6.90 30.32
N LEU A 277 0.74 -6.59 29.21
CA LEU A 277 1.33 -7.58 28.31
C LEU A 277 2.51 -8.23 29.05
N GLY A 278 2.21 -9.15 29.97
CA GLY A 278 3.21 -9.85 30.76
C GLY A 278 2.75 -10.20 32.18
N SER A 279 2.09 -11.35 32.31
CA SER A 279 2.29 -12.28 33.42
C SER A 279 2.21 -13.70 32.89
#